data_AF-A0A962VZZ2-F1
#
_entry.id   AF-A0A962VZZ2-F1
#
_cell.length_a   1.000
_cell.length_b   1.000
_cell.length_c   1.000
_cell.angle_alpha   90.00
_cell.angle_beta   90.00
_cell.angle_gamma   90.00
#
_symmetry.space_group_name_H-M   'P 1'
#
loop_
_entity.id
_entity.type
_entity.pdbx_description
1 polymer ?
#
loop_
_entity_poly.entity_id
_entity_poly.type
_entity_poly.pdbx_seq_one_letter_code
_entity_poly.pdbx_strand_id
1 'polypeptide(L)'
;MDNSHSIILRSGLTLGGIVLLALLSMATSMFIAESSKGDAAAINLAGSLRMQSYRIATRLQEPVGNDATDHVQVVTEEIRKFERRLAQLWQTGAISLTADDPRHQTLKAIETFWQGTLQPVLETAIAAAAPAAYLREVDDFVVKIDTFVKLLEEDTEAKILLLRLVQGLALF
;
A
#
# COMPACT_ATOMS: atom_id res chain seq x y z
N MET A 1 65.04 5.14 -5.96
CA MET A 1 64.12 4.44 -6.89
C MET A 1 62.95 3.82 -6.14
N ASP A 2 62.38 4.50 -5.12
CA ASP A 2 61.35 3.92 -4.23
C ASP A 2 59.93 4.51 -4.42
N ASN A 3 59.80 5.67 -5.08
CA ASN A 3 58.51 6.36 -5.15
C ASN A 3 57.50 5.71 -6.11
N SER A 4 57.95 5.03 -7.18
CA SER A 4 57.07 4.47 -8.21
C SER A 4 56.24 3.28 -7.70
N HIS A 5 56.82 2.41 -6.86
CA HIS A 5 56.09 1.29 -6.24
C HIS A 5 55.02 1.77 -5.25
N SER A 6 55.33 2.82 -4.47
CA SER A 6 54.37 3.43 -3.54
C SER A 6 53.20 4.11 -4.28
N ILE A 7 53.46 4.80 -5.40
CA ILE A 7 52.41 5.44 -6.20
C ILE A 7 51.49 4.38 -6.83
N ILE A 8 52.04 3.30 -7.40
CA ILE A 8 51.23 2.23 -8.01
C ILE A 8 50.35 1.55 -6.96
N LEU A 9 50.89 1.22 -5.78
CA LEU A 9 50.13 0.62 -4.70
C LEU A 9 49.04 1.57 -4.19
N ARG A 10 49.35 2.85 -3.99
CA ARG A 10 48.40 3.86 -3.52
C ARG A 10 47.28 4.08 -4.53
N SER A 11 47.61 4.21 -5.82
CA SER A 11 46.64 4.33 -6.91
C SER A 11 45.77 3.08 -7.05
N GLY A 12 46.36 1.89 -6.89
CA GLY A 12 45.63 0.62 -6.88
C GLY A 12 44.66 0.51 -5.70
N LEU A 13 45.09 0.94 -4.50
CA LEU A 13 44.24 0.96 -3.31
C LEU A 13 43.09 1.95 -3.46
N THR A 14 43.35 3.15 -4.01
CA THR A 14 42.30 4.15 -4.26
C THR A 14 41.30 3.66 -5.30
N LEU A 15 41.76 3.09 -6.41
CA LEU A 15 40.87 2.58 -7.45
C LEU A 15 40.07 1.38 -6.95
N GLY A 16 40.71 0.47 -6.22
CA GLY A 16 40.03 -0.65 -5.58
C GLY A 16 38.97 -0.20 -4.58
N GLY A 17 39.27 0.83 -3.78
CA GLY A 17 38.30 1.45 -2.88
C GLY A 17 37.09 2.05 -3.61
N ILE A 18 37.32 2.79 -4.69
CA ILE A 18 36.25 3.37 -5.52
C ILE A 18 35.37 2.27 -6.12
N VAL A 19 35.97 1.22 -6.69
CA VAL A 19 35.24 0.09 -7.27
C VAL A 19 34.41 -0.64 -6.20
N LEU A 20 34.98 -0.88 -5.02
CA LEU A 20 34.27 -1.52 -3.92
C LEU A 20 33.07 -0.68 -3.45
N LEU A 21 33.25 0.63 -3.30
CA LEU A 21 32.17 1.55 -2.94
C LEU A 21 31.07 1.57 -4.01
N ALA A 22 31.44 1.60 -5.29
CA ALA A 22 30.49 1.54 -6.40
C ALA A 22 29.65 0.24 -6.37
N LEU A 23 30.30 -0.91 -6.15
CA LEU A 23 29.61 -2.20 -6.05
C LEU A 23 28.65 -2.27 -4.85
N LEU A 24 29.07 -1.77 -3.69
CA LEU A 24 28.22 -1.72 -2.50
C LEU A 24 27.01 -0.79 -2.70
N SER A 25 27.22 0.36 -3.35
CA SER A 25 26.14 1.29 -3.69
C SER A 25 25.14 0.67 -4.68
N MET A 26 25.62 -0.01 -5.72
CA MET A 26 24.77 -0.73 -6.67
C MET A 26 23.98 -1.85 -6.00
N ALA A 27 24.61 -2.67 -5.15
CA ALA A 27 23.93 -3.75 -4.44
C ALA A 27 22.83 -3.22 -3.52
N THR A 28 23.11 -2.15 -2.78
CA THR A 28 22.13 -1.49 -1.89
C THR A 28 20.98 -0.89 -2.69
N SER A 29 21.28 -0.19 -3.79
CA SER A 29 20.27 0.40 -4.67
C SER A 29 19.36 -0.66 -5.29
N MET A 30 19.92 -1.80 -5.70
CA MET A 30 19.16 -2.93 -6.25
C MET A 30 18.24 -3.55 -5.20
N PHE A 31 18.74 -3.73 -3.97
CA PHE A 31 17.92 -4.21 -2.86
C PHE A 31 16.75 -3.27 -2.56
N ILE A 32 16.99 -1.95 -2.50
CA ILE A 32 15.94 -0.95 -2.28
C ILE A 32 14.91 -1.00 -3.41
N ALA A 33 15.36 -1.08 -4.67
CA ALA A 33 14.48 -1.15 -5.83
C ALA A 33 13.57 -2.39 -5.80
N GLU A 34 14.10 -3.58 -5.48
CA GLU A 34 13.27 -4.78 -5.35
C GLU A 34 12.31 -4.67 -4.15
N SER A 35 12.75 -4.09 -3.02
CA SER A 35 11.89 -3.88 -1.84
C SER A 35 10.79 -2.82 -2.03
N SER A 36 10.93 -1.97 -3.06
CA SER A 36 9.94 -0.94 -3.42
C SER A 36 8.93 -1.45 -4.46
N LYS A 37 9.13 -2.68 -4.95
CA LYS A 37 8.27 -3.28 -5.96
C LYS A 37 6.91 -3.54 -5.37
N GLY A 38 5.90 -2.93 -5.96
CA GLY A 38 4.51 -3.07 -5.52
C GLY A 38 4.02 -1.96 -4.60
N ASP A 39 4.89 -1.08 -4.09
CA ASP A 39 4.50 0.05 -3.23
C ASP A 39 3.44 0.94 -3.91
N ALA A 40 3.69 1.35 -5.15
CA ALA A 40 2.72 2.14 -5.93
C ALA A 40 1.40 1.38 -6.20
N ALA A 41 1.48 0.06 -6.42
CA ALA A 41 0.29 -0.77 -6.61
C ALA A 41 -0.53 -0.88 -5.32
N ALA A 42 0.12 -1.01 -4.16
CA ALA A 42 -0.52 -1.03 -2.85
C ALA A 42 -1.19 0.30 -2.53
N ILE A 43 -0.49 1.43 -2.74
CA ILE A 43 -1.06 2.78 -2.55
C ILE A 43 -2.30 2.97 -3.43
N ASN A 44 -2.22 2.59 -4.72
CA ASN A 44 -3.35 2.73 -5.63
C ASN A 44 -4.54 1.81 -5.26
N LEU A 45 -4.27 0.56 -4.89
CA LEU A 45 -5.31 -0.37 -4.43
C LEU A 45 -5.97 0.15 -3.16
N ALA A 46 -5.19 0.52 -2.14
CA ALA A 46 -5.69 1.09 -0.89
C ALA A 46 -6.47 2.39 -1.14
N GLY A 47 -5.97 3.26 -2.02
CA GLY A 47 -6.65 4.47 -2.45
C GLY A 47 -8.01 4.17 -3.08
N SER A 48 -8.08 3.16 -3.94
CA SER A 48 -9.34 2.76 -4.59
C SER A 48 -10.36 2.14 -3.64
N LEU A 49 -9.94 1.63 -2.47
CA LEU A 49 -10.88 1.18 -1.42
C LEU A 49 -11.72 2.34 -0.89
N ARG A 50 -11.14 3.53 -0.67
CA ARG A 50 -11.87 4.74 -0.22
C ARG A 50 -12.99 5.09 -1.20
N MET A 51 -12.64 5.18 -2.49
CA MET A 51 -13.62 5.46 -3.55
C MET A 51 -14.69 4.37 -3.63
N GLN A 52 -14.29 3.11 -3.47
CA GLN A 52 -15.21 1.98 -3.51
C GLN A 52 -16.20 1.99 -2.32
N SER A 53 -15.75 2.35 -1.11
CA SER A 53 -16.61 2.51 0.07
C SER A 53 -17.69 3.56 -0.17
N TYR A 54 -17.31 4.75 -0.67
CA TYR A 54 -18.30 5.76 -1.02
C TYR A 54 -19.18 5.36 -2.19
N ARG A 55 -18.66 4.61 -3.16
CA ARG A 55 -19.48 4.10 -4.28
C ARG A 55 -20.56 3.13 -3.80
N ILE A 56 -20.27 2.31 -2.80
CA ILE A 56 -21.29 1.47 -2.14
C ILE A 56 -22.33 2.37 -1.46
N ALA A 57 -21.91 3.39 -0.71
CA ALA A 57 -22.81 4.35 -0.06
C ALA A 57 -23.73 5.06 -1.08
N THR A 58 -23.21 5.48 -2.24
CA THR A 58 -24.03 6.11 -3.27
C THR A 58 -25.01 5.14 -3.89
N ARG A 59 -24.60 3.90 -4.18
CA ARG A 59 -25.49 2.88 -4.77
C ARG A 59 -26.61 2.49 -3.83
N LEU A 60 -26.34 2.37 -2.53
CA LEU A 60 -27.36 2.11 -1.52
C LEU A 60 -28.42 3.21 -1.38
N GLN A 61 -28.11 4.44 -1.79
CA GLN A 61 -29.04 5.58 -1.73
C GLN A 61 -29.83 5.77 -3.03
N GLU A 62 -29.44 5.09 -4.12
CA GLU A 62 -30.18 5.19 -5.38
C GLU A 62 -31.59 4.61 -5.20
N PRO A 63 -32.64 5.32 -5.69
CA PRO A 63 -34.00 4.84 -5.58
C PRO A 63 -34.11 3.43 -6.16
N VAL A 64 -34.67 2.51 -5.39
CA VAL A 64 -35.01 1.18 -5.89
C VAL A 64 -36.11 1.36 -6.93
N GLY A 65 -35.73 1.22 -8.21
CA GLY A 65 -36.68 1.28 -9.32
C GLY A 65 -37.65 0.10 -9.29
N ASN A 66 -38.39 -0.10 -10.38
CA ASN A 66 -39.34 -1.23 -10.48
C ASN A 66 -38.68 -2.61 -10.37
N ASP A 67 -37.34 -2.70 -10.51
CA ASP A 67 -36.57 -3.93 -10.35
C ASP A 67 -35.63 -3.85 -9.14
N ALA A 68 -36.14 -4.28 -8.00
CA ALA A 68 -35.35 -4.39 -6.77
C ALA A 68 -34.21 -5.42 -6.88
N THR A 69 -34.33 -6.40 -7.77
CA THR A 69 -33.31 -7.44 -7.96
C THR A 69 -32.06 -6.86 -8.60
N ASP A 70 -32.23 -5.97 -9.60
CA ASP A 70 -31.14 -5.29 -10.28
C ASP A 70 -30.34 -4.40 -9.31
N HIS A 71 -31.03 -3.64 -8.46
CA HIS A 71 -30.38 -2.80 -7.44
C HIS A 71 -29.50 -3.62 -6.48
N VAL A 72 -30.03 -4.72 -5.94
CA VAL A 72 -29.29 -5.62 -5.04
C VAL A 72 -28.04 -6.18 -5.73
N GLN A 73 -28.16 -6.58 -7.00
CA GLN A 73 -27.03 -7.10 -7.77
C GLN A 73 -25.93 -6.05 -7.97
N VAL A 74 -26.32 -4.80 -8.30
CA VAL A 74 -25.36 -3.70 -8.48
C VAL A 74 -24.59 -3.43 -7.19
N VAL A 75 -25.28 -3.31 -6.04
CA VAL A 75 -24.61 -3.09 -4.74
C VAL A 75 -23.70 -4.27 -4.40
N THR A 76 -24.18 -5.50 -4.60
CA THR A 76 -23.40 -6.71 -4.31
C THR A 76 -22.12 -6.77 -5.14
N GLU A 77 -22.16 -6.36 -6.41
CA GLU A 77 -20.96 -6.33 -7.25
C GLU A 77 -19.95 -5.28 -6.77
N GLU A 78 -20.41 -4.14 -6.27
CA GLU A 78 -19.55 -3.12 -5.67
C GLU A 78 -18.87 -3.62 -4.37
N ILE A 79 -19.58 -4.39 -3.55
CA ILE A 79 -19.04 -5.10 -2.38
C ILE A 79 -17.96 -6.10 -2.82
N ARG A 80 -18.23 -6.96 -3.81
CA ARG A 80 -17.23 -7.92 -4.31
C ARG A 80 -15.99 -7.24 -4.88
N LYS A 81 -16.15 -6.11 -5.58
CA LYS A 81 -15.01 -5.30 -6.06
C LYS A 81 -14.18 -4.75 -4.90
N PHE A 82 -14.81 -4.36 -3.80
CA PHE A 82 -14.12 -3.95 -2.58
C PHE A 82 -13.28 -5.11 -2.01
N GLU A 83 -13.91 -6.25 -1.78
CA GLU A 83 -13.28 -7.43 -1.17
C GLU A 83 -12.11 -7.97 -2.00
N ARG A 84 -12.26 -8.02 -3.33
CA ARG A 84 -11.16 -8.44 -4.22
C ARG A 84 -9.94 -7.55 -4.08
N ARG A 85 -10.14 -6.23 -4.01
CA ARG A 85 -9.03 -5.26 -3.85
C ARG A 85 -8.41 -5.34 -2.47
N LEU A 86 -9.23 -5.50 -1.44
CA LEU A 86 -8.76 -5.67 -0.06
C LEU A 86 -7.87 -6.92 0.04
N ALA A 87 -8.30 -8.04 -0.53
CA ALA A 87 -7.50 -9.26 -0.58
C ALA A 87 -6.22 -9.12 -1.43
N GLN A 88 -6.29 -8.38 -2.54
CA GLN A 88 -5.15 -8.16 -3.44
C GLN A 88 -4.00 -7.38 -2.78
N LEU A 89 -4.27 -6.58 -1.74
CA LEU A 89 -3.22 -5.84 -1.02
C LEU A 89 -2.13 -6.75 -0.48
N TRP A 90 -2.49 -7.94 0.04
CA TRP A 90 -1.52 -8.94 0.51
C TRP A 90 -0.62 -9.51 -0.57
N GLN A 91 -0.99 -9.36 -1.84
CA GLN A 91 -0.26 -9.89 -3.00
C GLN A 91 0.65 -8.84 -3.64
N THR A 92 0.63 -7.59 -3.16
CA THR A 92 1.43 -6.50 -3.74
C THR A 92 2.92 -6.63 -3.44
N GLY A 93 3.29 -7.32 -2.36
CA GLY A 93 4.66 -7.37 -1.86
C GLY A 93 5.10 -6.16 -1.02
N ALA A 94 4.28 -5.10 -0.97
CA ALA A 94 4.58 -3.88 -0.20
C ALA A 94 4.35 -4.03 1.32
N ILE A 95 3.68 -5.10 1.74
CA ILE A 95 3.24 -5.32 3.12
C ILE A 95 3.96 -6.57 3.64
N SER A 96 4.70 -6.44 4.73
CA SER A 96 5.36 -7.58 5.35
C SER A 96 4.33 -8.54 5.97
N LEU A 97 4.62 -9.83 5.90
CA LEU A 97 3.82 -10.86 6.60
C LEU A 97 4.14 -10.92 8.11
N THR A 98 5.14 -10.18 8.58
CA THR A 98 5.47 -10.08 10.00
C THR A 98 4.44 -9.26 10.75
N ALA A 99 3.95 -9.79 11.88
CA ALA A 99 2.90 -9.13 12.67
C ALA A 99 3.33 -7.78 13.29
N ASP A 100 4.64 -7.51 13.40
CA ASP A 100 5.16 -6.26 13.95
C ASP A 100 5.17 -5.10 12.93
N ASP A 101 4.88 -5.37 11.64
CA ASP A 101 4.77 -4.32 10.62
C ASP A 101 3.49 -3.49 10.85
N PRO A 102 3.57 -2.17 11.08
CA PRO A 102 2.40 -1.32 11.27
C PRO A 102 1.40 -1.39 10.11
N ARG A 103 1.87 -1.58 8.86
CA ARG A 103 1.01 -1.75 7.68
C ARG A 103 0.21 -3.05 7.76
N HIS A 104 0.85 -4.13 8.21
CA HIS A 104 0.20 -5.42 8.42
C HIS A 104 -0.93 -5.29 9.45
N GLN A 105 -0.61 -4.71 10.61
CA GLN A 105 -1.57 -4.54 11.70
C GLN A 105 -2.77 -3.69 11.26
N THR A 106 -2.50 -2.59 10.54
CA THR A 106 -3.55 -1.69 10.06
C THR A 106 -4.43 -2.35 9.00
N LEU A 107 -3.84 -3.09 8.04
CA LEU A 107 -4.62 -3.85 7.06
C LEU A 107 -5.50 -4.91 7.74
N LYS A 108 -4.97 -5.64 8.73
CA LYS A 108 -5.75 -6.60 9.53
C LYS A 108 -6.88 -5.93 10.30
N ALA A 109 -6.66 -4.74 10.85
CA ALA A 109 -7.71 -3.98 11.51
C ALA A 109 -8.83 -3.56 10.54
N ILE A 110 -8.47 -3.15 9.31
CA ILE A 110 -9.43 -2.85 8.24
C ILE A 110 -10.24 -4.10 7.88
N GLU A 111 -9.59 -5.26 7.68
CA GLU A 111 -10.27 -6.52 7.38
C GLU A 111 -11.24 -6.93 8.50
N THR A 112 -10.79 -6.80 9.75
CA THR A 112 -11.61 -7.15 10.93
C THR A 112 -12.82 -6.23 11.05
N PHE A 113 -12.64 -4.93 10.85
CA PHE A 113 -13.76 -3.97 10.87
C PHE A 113 -14.73 -4.20 9.70
N TRP A 114 -14.20 -4.48 8.51
CA TRP A 114 -15.02 -4.81 7.35
C TRP A 114 -15.93 -6.01 7.62
N GLN A 115 -15.34 -7.14 8.04
CA GLN A 115 -16.08 -8.38 8.27
C GLN A 115 -16.98 -8.33 9.51
N GLY A 116 -16.51 -7.70 10.59
CA GLY A 116 -17.21 -7.67 11.87
C GLY A 116 -18.26 -6.57 12.00
N THR A 117 -18.18 -5.49 11.21
CA THR A 117 -19.06 -4.33 11.33
C THR A 117 -19.74 -3.98 10.02
N LEU A 118 -18.99 -3.65 8.97
CA LEU A 118 -19.60 -3.12 7.74
C LEU A 118 -20.38 -4.16 6.95
N GLN A 119 -19.87 -5.39 6.83
CA GLN A 119 -20.55 -6.43 6.07
C GLN A 119 -21.94 -6.78 6.65
N PRO A 120 -22.10 -7.02 7.98
CA PRO A 120 -23.43 -7.20 8.58
C PRO A 120 -24.36 -5.99 8.40
N VAL A 121 -23.81 -4.77 8.50
CA VAL A 121 -24.57 -3.54 8.27
C VAL A 121 -25.04 -3.43 6.81
N LEU A 122 -24.19 -3.82 5.85
CA LEU A 122 -24.51 -3.86 4.43
C LEU A 122 -25.61 -4.86 4.11
N GLU A 123 -25.52 -6.08 4.66
CA GLU A 123 -26.55 -7.11 4.49
C GLU A 123 -27.92 -6.62 4.98
N THR A 124 -27.94 -5.97 6.14
CA THR A 124 -29.16 -5.37 6.71
C THR A 124 -29.66 -4.20 5.86
N ALA A 125 -28.77 -3.31 5.42
CA ALA A 125 -29.12 -2.14 4.61
C ALA A 125 -29.74 -2.53 3.27
N ILE A 126 -29.22 -3.59 2.64
CA ILE A 126 -29.74 -4.15 1.39
C ILE A 126 -31.11 -4.81 1.63
N ALA A 127 -31.23 -5.64 2.66
CA ALA A 127 -32.48 -6.36 2.95
C ALA A 127 -33.64 -5.44 3.35
N ALA A 128 -33.36 -4.37 4.10
CA ALA A 128 -34.37 -3.44 4.61
C ALA A 128 -34.50 -2.15 3.77
N ALA A 129 -33.77 -2.01 2.66
CA ALA A 129 -33.65 -0.77 1.89
C ALA A 129 -33.36 0.46 2.78
N ALA A 130 -32.48 0.28 3.77
CA ALA A 130 -32.22 1.24 4.83
C ALA A 130 -30.72 1.62 4.89
N PRO A 131 -30.25 2.56 4.04
CA PRO A 131 -28.83 2.88 3.89
C PRO A 131 -28.22 3.59 5.11
N ALA A 132 -29.05 4.20 5.95
CA ALA A 132 -28.61 5.09 7.04
C ALA A 132 -27.62 4.43 8.02
N ALA A 133 -27.73 3.12 8.24
CA ALA A 133 -26.78 2.41 9.10
C ALA A 133 -25.37 2.37 8.49
N TYR A 134 -25.25 2.09 7.18
CA TYR A 134 -23.96 2.09 6.49
C TYR A 134 -23.35 3.48 6.43
N LEU A 135 -24.18 4.50 6.13
CA LEU A 135 -23.73 5.89 6.01
C LEU A 135 -23.15 6.46 7.32
N ARG A 136 -23.56 5.94 8.48
CA ARG A 136 -22.98 6.34 9.78
C ARG A 136 -21.58 5.76 10.03
N GLU A 137 -21.27 4.61 9.43
CA GLU A 137 -20.03 3.88 9.69
C GLU A 137 -18.97 4.10 8.58
N VAL A 138 -19.40 4.49 7.38
CA VAL A 138 -18.52 4.56 6.20
C VAL A 138 -17.43 5.61 6.33
N ASP A 139 -17.71 6.77 6.93
CA ASP A 139 -16.72 7.84 7.10
C ASP A 139 -15.58 7.40 8.03
N ASP A 140 -15.91 6.84 9.19
CA ASP A 140 -14.94 6.30 10.15
C ASP A 140 -14.13 5.15 9.56
N PHE A 141 -14.76 4.33 8.71
CA PHE A 141 -14.06 3.28 7.98
C PHE A 141 -13.06 3.82 6.97
N VAL A 142 -13.46 4.84 6.20
CA VAL A 142 -12.59 5.48 5.22
C VAL A 142 -11.38 6.14 5.89
N VAL A 143 -11.53 6.70 7.10
CA VAL A 143 -10.40 7.24 7.89
C VAL A 143 -9.37 6.14 8.23
N LYS A 144 -9.81 4.91 8.51
CA LYS A 144 -8.89 3.77 8.74
C LYS A 144 -8.12 3.42 7.47
N ILE A 145 -8.80 3.43 6.32
CA ILE A 145 -8.15 3.21 5.02
C ILE A 145 -7.17 4.34 4.72
N ASP A 146 -7.52 5.59 5.02
CA ASP A 146 -6.65 6.75 4.82
C ASP A 146 -5.37 6.66 5.65
N THR A 147 -5.51 6.26 6.92
CA THR A 147 -4.37 5.97 7.81
C THR A 147 -3.46 4.90 7.22
N PHE A 148 -4.04 3.84 6.66
CA PHE A 148 -3.27 2.79 6.00
C PHE A 148 -2.54 3.28 4.74
N VAL A 149 -3.20 4.09 3.91
CA VAL A 149 -2.56 4.71 2.72
C VAL A 149 -1.37 5.54 3.15
N LYS A 150 -1.53 6.36 4.20
CA LYS A 150 -0.45 7.20 4.71
C LYS A 150 0.76 6.38 5.17
N LEU A 151 0.55 5.24 5.83
CA LEU A 151 1.65 4.33 6.22
C LEU A 151 2.39 3.74 5.01
N LEU A 152 1.70 3.49 3.89
CA LEU A 152 2.33 3.05 2.64
C LEU A 152 3.15 4.18 2.00
N GLU A 153 2.61 5.40 2.00
CA GLU A 153 3.28 6.59 1.47
C GLU A 153 4.55 6.91 2.27
N GLU A 154 4.48 6.94 3.60
CA GLU A 154 5.63 7.20 4.49
C GLU A 154 6.75 6.17 4.30
N ASP A 155 6.42 4.89 4.14
CA ASP A 155 7.40 3.82 3.86
C ASP A 155 8.07 4.01 2.49
N THR A 156 7.27 4.31 1.47
CA THR A 156 7.76 4.56 0.11
C THR A 156 8.70 5.77 0.08
N GLU A 157 8.33 6.86 0.76
CA GLU A 157 9.15 8.05 0.88
C GLU A 157 10.47 7.77 1.62
N ALA A 158 10.43 6.99 2.70
CA ALA A 158 11.64 6.59 3.42
C ALA A 158 12.61 5.79 2.54
N LYS A 159 12.11 4.83 1.75
CA LYS A 159 12.93 4.08 0.78
C LYS A 159 13.54 4.99 -0.29
N ILE A 160 12.79 5.95 -0.81
CA ILE A 160 13.28 6.93 -1.80
C ILE A 160 14.38 7.81 -1.20
N LEU A 161 14.20 8.30 0.03
CA LEU A 161 15.21 9.09 0.73
C LEU A 161 16.50 8.29 0.96
N LEU A 162 16.38 7.03 1.38
CA LEU A 162 17.54 6.14 1.55
C LEU A 162 18.28 5.93 0.21
N LEU A 163 17.54 5.69 -0.87
CA LEU A 163 18.14 5.53 -2.21
C LEU A 163 18.94 6.78 -2.61
N ARG A 164 18.39 7.98 -2.39
CA ARG A 164 19.07 9.26 -2.67
C ARG A 164 20.33 9.44 -1.82
N LEU A 165 20.29 9.03 -0.55
CA LEU A 165 21.47 9.10 0.33
C LEU A 165 22.58 8.14 -0.12
N VAL A 166 22.23 6.89 -0.46
CA VAL A 166 23.18 5.89 -0.96
C VAL A 166 23.84 6.34 -2.26
N GLN A 167 23.05 6.91 -3.18
CA GLN A 167 23.56 7.46 -4.44
C GLN A 167 24.42 8.70 -4.20
N GLY A 168 23.99 9.62 -3.33
CA GLY A 168 24.76 10.80 -2.96
C GLY A 168 26.12 10.43 -2.39
N LEU A 169 26.16 9.57 -1.36
CA LEU A 169 27.40 9.11 -0.73
C LEU A 169 28.34 8.37 -1.70
N ALA A 170 27.82 7.72 -2.73
CA ALA A 170 28.63 7.03 -3.72
C ALA A 170 29.22 7.96 -4.80
N LEU A 171 28.67 9.17 -4.96
CA LEU A 171 29.11 10.17 -5.93
C LEU A 171 30.11 11.19 -5.35
N PHE A 172 30.26 11.25 -4.02
CA PHE A 172 31.23 12.09 -3.29
C PHE A 172 32.42 11.27 -2.80
#